data_AF-A0A9D4K8D7-F1
#
_entry.id   AF-A0A9D4K8D7-F1
#
_cell.length_a   1.000
_cell.length_b   1.000
_cell.length_c   1.000
_cell.angle_alpha   90.00
_cell.angle_beta   90.00
_cell.angle_gamma   90.00
#
_symmetry.space_group_name_H-M   'P 1'
#
loop_
_entity.id
_entity.type
_entity.pdbx_description
1 polymer ?
#
loop_
_entity_poly.entity_id
_entity_poly.type
_entity_poly.pdbx_seq_one_letter_code
_entity_poly.pdbx_strand_id
1 'polypeptide(L)' 'MGLFKYEVACEKIRRNLLDCLLQSECYKVENKTPRECMERGQDMPDECKQHRKALYKCKRSQIDTRTRFRGKHDL' A
#
# COMPACT_ATOMS: atom_id res chain seq x y z
N MET A 1 11.27 -2.26 18.37
CA MET A 1 10.20 -1.52 17.64
C MET A 1 9.76 -2.31 16.41
N GLY A 2 8.56 -2.89 16.45
CA GLY A 2 7.66 -3.16 15.31
C GLY A 2 8.11 -4.03 14.10
N LEU A 3 8.11 -5.35 14.28
CA LEU A 3 7.47 -6.38 13.42
C LEU A 3 7.34 -6.14 11.89
N PHE A 4 8.37 -6.48 11.11
CA PHE A 4 8.25 -6.77 9.66
C PHE A 4 9.20 -7.91 9.29
N LYS A 5 8.76 -9.16 9.47
CA LYS A 5 9.59 -10.35 9.16
C LYS A 5 8.88 -11.41 8.31
N TYR A 6 7.87 -11.01 7.55
CA TYR A 6 7.20 -11.89 6.60
C TYR A 6 6.96 -11.12 5.30
N GLU A 7 7.55 -11.60 4.21
CA GLU A 7 7.36 -11.05 2.86
C GLU A 7 5.97 -11.45 2.37
N VAL A 8 4.96 -10.82 2.96
CA VAL A 8 3.55 -10.99 2.58
C VAL A 8 3.36 -10.40 1.19
N ALA A 9 2.56 -11.05 0.35
CA ALA A 9 2.25 -10.51 -0.97
C ALA A 9 1.76 -9.03 -0.88
N CYS A 10 2.13 -8.24 -1.90
CA CYS A 10 2.09 -6.77 -1.91
C CYS A 10 3.13 -6.03 -1.05
N GLU A 11 4.15 -6.69 -0.47
CA GLU A 11 5.15 -5.99 0.35
C GLU A 11 5.82 -4.83 -0.40
N LYS A 12 6.19 -5.03 -1.67
CA LYS A 12 6.83 -3.97 -2.48
C LYS A 12 5.95 -2.72 -2.60
N ILE A 13 4.65 -2.91 -2.81
CA ILE A 13 3.68 -1.82 -2.89
C ILE A 13 3.49 -1.17 -1.50
N ARG A 14 3.52 -1.97 -0.44
CA ARG A 14 3.45 -1.48 0.95
C ARG A 14 4.66 -0.62 1.31
N ARG A 15 5.87 -1.01 0.90
CA ARG A 15 7.09 -0.21 1.10
C ARG A 15 7.01 1.11 0.35
N ASN A 16 6.60 1.09 -0.92
CA ASN A 16 6.42 2.33 -1.72
C ASN A 16 5.39 3.26 -1.09
N LEU A 17 4.27 2.73 -0.58
CA LEU A 17 3.28 3.55 0.11
C LEU A 17 3.84 4.16 1.40
N LEU A 18 4.64 3.40 2.15
CA LEU A 18 5.32 3.88 3.37
C LEU A 18 6.34 4.98 3.06
N ASP A 19 7.17 4.77 2.05
CA ASP A 19 8.16 5.77 1.59
C ASP A 19 7.47 7.07 1.18
N CYS A 20 6.41 6.96 0.39
CA CYS A 20 5.62 8.11 -0.03
C CYS A 20 4.99 8.85 1.17
N LEU A 21 4.47 8.11 2.16
CA LEU A 21 3.93 8.71 3.39
C LEU A 21 4.99 9.41 4.23
N LEU A 22 6.20 8.85 4.33
CA LEU A 22 7.33 9.47 5.03
C LEU A 22 7.78 10.76 4.33
N GLN A 23 7.64 10.83 3.01
CA GLN A 23 7.95 12.01 2.22
C GLN A 23 6.85 13.08 2.29
N SER A 24 5.60 12.68 2.58
CA SER A 24 4.42 13.55 2.59
C SER A 24 4.39 14.52 3.77
N GLU A 25 3.63 15.60 3.59
CA GLU A 25 3.46 16.68 4.56
C GLU A 25 2.77 16.19 5.85
N CYS A 26 1.81 15.27 5.75
CA CYS A 26 1.16 14.69 6.93
C CYS A 26 2.13 14.03 7.94
N TYR A 27 3.22 13.41 7.47
CA TYR A 27 4.22 12.83 8.37
C TYR A 27 5.21 13.90 8.86
N LYS A 28 5.71 14.74 7.94
CA LYS A 28 6.76 15.73 8.25
C LYS A 28 6.25 16.94 9.05
N VAL A 29 5.07 17.44 8.71
CA VAL A 29 4.47 18.66 9.27
C VAL A 29 3.59 18.29 10.46
N GLU A 30 2.64 17.38 10.26
CA GLU A 30 1.69 17.05 11.32
C GLU A 30 2.22 16.02 12.34
N ASN A 31 3.40 15.43 12.13
CA ASN A 31 4.00 14.40 12.99
C ASN A 31 3.05 13.22 13.29
N LYS A 32 2.17 12.91 12.34
CA LYS A 32 1.17 11.85 12.50
C LYS A 32 1.73 10.50 12.10
N THR A 33 1.10 9.46 12.62
CA THR A 33 1.43 8.11 12.18
C THR A 33 0.94 7.87 10.74
N PRO A 34 1.62 7.03 9.95
CA PRO A 34 1.18 6.71 8.59
C PRO A 34 -0.23 6.11 8.51
N ARG A 35 -0.76 5.53 9.61
CA ARG A 35 -2.18 5.11 9.71
C ARG A 35 -3.12 6.31 9.71
N GLU A 36 -2.86 7.30 10.55
CA GLU A 36 -3.66 8.54 10.64
C GLU A 36 -3.66 9.30 9.31
N CYS A 37 -2.51 9.36 8.64
CA CYS A 37 -2.40 9.96 7.31
C CYS A 37 -3.22 9.21 6.24
N MET A 38 -3.30 7.88 6.33
CA MET A 38 -4.16 7.07 5.45
C MET A 38 -5.65 7.31 5.68
N GLU A 39 -6.07 7.51 6.92
CA GLU A 39 -7.48 7.76 7.26
C GLU A 39 -7.96 9.13 6.80
N ARG A 40 -7.13 10.18 6.94
CA ARG A 40 -7.51 11.54 6.49
C ARG A 40 -7.60 11.69 4.97
N GLY A 41 -6.74 11.02 4.20
CA GLY A 41 -6.86 10.87 2.73
C GLY A 41 -6.79 12.14 1.87
N GLN A 42 -6.93 13.34 2.42
CA GLN A 42 -6.85 14.63 1.71
C GLN A 42 -5.43 15.16 1.61
N ASP A 43 -4.63 15.03 2.67
CA ASP A 43 -3.26 15.55 2.78
C ASP A 43 -2.18 14.65 2.14
N MET A 44 -2.60 13.76 1.23
CA MET A 44 -1.67 12.89 0.51
C MET A 44 -1.47 13.37 -0.92
N PRO A 45 -0.21 13.44 -1.40
CA PRO A 45 0.06 13.68 -2.81
C PRO A 45 -0.51 12.55 -3.67
N ASP A 46 -0.83 12.87 -4.93
CA ASP A 46 -1.51 11.95 -5.83
C ASP A 46 -0.71 10.67 -6.11
N GLU A 47 0.62 10.74 -6.01
CA GLU A 47 1.51 9.57 -6.07
C GLU A 47 1.23 8.57 -4.92
N CYS A 48 1.04 9.05 -3.69
CA CYS A 48 0.71 8.18 -2.56
C CYS A 48 -0.69 7.57 -2.73
N LYS A 49 -1.66 8.33 -3.30
CA LYS A 49 -2.99 7.80 -3.61
C LYS A 49 -2.92 6.67 -4.63
N GLN A 50 -2.03 6.75 -5.62
CA GLN A 50 -1.78 5.66 -6.58
C GLN A 50 -1.24 4.41 -5.89
N HIS A 51 -0.24 4.53 -5.03
CA HIS A 51 0.28 3.40 -4.25
C HIS A 51 -0.78 2.78 -3.34
N ARG A 52 -1.64 3.60 -2.72
CA ARG A 52 -2.77 3.12 -1.89
C ARG A 52 -3.76 2.31 -2.73
N LYS A 53 -4.12 2.80 -3.91
CA LYS A 53 -4.98 2.08 -4.87
C LYS A 53 -4.33 0.77 -5.30
N ALA A 54 -3.04 0.77 -5.61
CA ALA A 54 -2.30 -0.43 -6.00
C ALA A 54 -2.27 -1.46 -4.86
N LEU A 55 -2.08 -1.03 -3.61
CA LEU A 55 -2.08 -1.91 -2.45
C LEU A 55 -3.46 -2.55 -2.24
N TYR A 56 -4.53 -1.77 -2.41
CA TYR A 56 -5.90 -2.27 -2.34
C TYR A 56 -6.19 -3.28 -3.45
N LYS A 57 -5.79 -3.00 -4.70
CA LYS A 57 -5.90 -3.94 -5.84
C LYS A 57 -5.14 -5.24 -5.56
N CYS A 58 -3.91 -5.13 -5.08
CA CYS A 58 -3.07 -6.28 -4.82
C CYS A 58 -3.60 -7.14 -3.67
N LYS A 59 -4.08 -6.54 -2.56
CA LYS A 59 -4.78 -7.27 -1.49
C LYS A 59 -6.06 -7.93 -1.98
N ARG A 60 -6.86 -7.22 -2.78
CA ARG A 60 -8.09 -7.75 -3.37
C ARG A 60 -7.79 -8.95 -4.28
N SER A 61 -6.72 -8.88 -5.07
CA SER A 61 -6.25 -9.96 -5.93
C SER A 61 -5.77 -11.19 -5.14
N GLN A 62 -5.25 -11.03 -3.92
CA GLN A 62 -4.87 -12.17 -3.07
C GLN A 62 -6.07 -12.89 -2.45
N ILE A 63 -7.11 -12.13 -2.09
CA ILE A 63 -8.36 -12.67 -1.55
C ILE A 63 -9.20 -13.29 -2.67
N ASP A 64 -9.04 -12.83 -3.91
CA ASP A 64 -9.74 -13.35 -5.07
C ASP A 64 -9.21 -14.75 -5.46
N THR A 65 -9.87 -15.77 -4.91
CA THR A 65 -9.61 -17.18 -5.21
C THR A 65 -10.06 -17.61 -6.62
N ARG A 66 -10.68 -16.72 -7.41
CA ARG A 66 -11.25 -17.05 -8.73
C ARG A 66 -10.18 -17.21 -9.82
N THR A 67 -8.94 -16.84 -9.55
CA THR A 67 -7.79 -17.08 -10.46
C THR A 67 -7.16 -18.47 -10.28
N ARG A 68 -7.60 -19.30 -9.32
CA ARG A 68 -7.06 -20.66 -9.15
C ARG A 68 -7.40 -21.63 -10.29
N PHE A 69 -8.40 -21.35 -11.13
CA PHE A 69 -8.87 -22.30 -12.14
C PHE A 69 -8.45 -22.03 -13.59
N ARG A 70 -7.87 -20.86 -13.89
CA ARG A 70 -7.34 -20.58 -15.23
C ARG A 70 -5.91 -20.11 -15.07
N GLY A 71 -5.00 -21.06 -15.26
CA GLY A 71 -3.56 -20.81 -15.26
C GLY A 71 -3.24 -19.55 -16.07
N LYS A 72 -2.26 -18.81 -15.57
CA LYS A 72 -1.62 -17.69 -16.28
C LYS A 72 -1.27 -18.17 -17.70
N HIS A 73 -2.03 -17.70 -18.68
CA HIS A 73 -1.67 -17.84 -20.08
C HIS A 73 -0.49 -16.90 -20.28
N ASP A 74 0.69 -17.52 -20.34
CA ASP A 74 1.91 -16.93 -20.85
C ASP A 74 1.61 -16.37 -22.25
N LEU A 75 1.86 -15.08 -22.42
CA LEU A 75 1.89 -14.42 -23.72
C LEU A 75 3.12 -13.51 -23.73
#